data_AF-A0A3N4KN90-F1
#
_entry.id   AF-A0A3N4KN90-F1
#
_cell.length_a   1.000
_cell.length_b   1.000
_cell.length_c   1.000
_cell.angle_alpha   90.00
_cell.angle_beta   90.00
_cell.angle_gamma   90.00
#
_symmetry.space_group_name_H-M   'P 1'
#
loop_
_entity.id
_entity.type
_entity.pdbx_description
1 polymer ?
#
loop_
_entity_poly.entity_id
_entity_poly.type
_entity_poly.pdbx_seq_one_letter_code
_entity_poly.pdbx_strand_id
1 'polypeptide(L)'
;MSLSSFISDIYNSLSISEVHAEAPPAEEKEPQTQEQEEPKEEKEETEEEPEKEEAEEEEEEEEPQDPAPAITEECANSKECRPYKHHYDECVERVTAAASEENATGPKEDCVEEFFHVLHCATTCAAPKIFAKLK
;
A
#
# COMPACT_ATOMS: atom_id res chain seq x y z
N MET A 1 1.94 -45.68 5.69
CA MET A 1 2.75 -44.51 5.33
C MET A 1 4.03 -44.57 6.14
N SER A 2 5.16 -44.74 5.48
CA SER A 2 6.47 -44.94 6.13
C SER A 2 7.06 -43.60 6.56
N LEU A 3 7.75 -43.56 7.70
CA LEU A 3 8.45 -42.37 8.21
C LEU A 3 9.48 -41.81 7.20
N SER A 4 9.98 -42.65 6.31
CA SER A 4 10.87 -42.25 5.21
C SER A 4 10.19 -41.32 4.19
N SER A 5 8.86 -41.40 4.02
CA SER A 5 8.12 -40.50 3.14
C SER A 5 8.06 -39.09 3.73
N PHE A 6 7.74 -38.97 5.02
CA PHE A 6 7.63 -37.69 5.71
C PHE A 6 8.94 -36.90 5.71
N ILE A 7 10.09 -37.58 5.83
CA ILE A 7 11.40 -36.91 5.79
C ILE A 7 11.71 -36.40 4.36
N SER A 8 11.31 -37.15 3.33
CA SER A 8 11.50 -36.73 1.93
C SER A 8 10.61 -35.53 1.56
N ASP A 9 9.37 -35.49 2.08
CA ASP A 9 8.44 -34.39 1.83
C ASP A 9 8.92 -33.09 2.51
N ILE A 10 9.49 -33.18 3.72
CA ILE A 10 10.13 -32.03 4.39
C ILE A 10 11.35 -31.56 3.59
N TYR A 11 12.21 -32.46 3.12
CA TYR A 11 13.39 -32.07 2.38
C TYR A 11 13.05 -31.37 1.04
N ASN A 12 12.04 -31.87 0.32
CA ASN A 12 11.54 -31.24 -0.90
C ASN A 12 10.86 -29.88 -0.63
N SER A 13 10.27 -29.67 0.54
CA SER A 13 9.71 -28.36 0.92
C SER A 13 10.79 -27.32 1.26
N LEU A 14 11.98 -27.75 1.65
CA LEU A 14 13.12 -26.88 1.97
C LEU A 14 13.99 -26.57 0.75
N SER A 15 13.87 -27.33 -0.34
CA SER A 15 14.47 -26.95 -1.62
C SER A 15 13.64 -25.85 -2.28
N ILE A 16 14.10 -24.61 -2.12
CA ILE A 16 13.55 -23.42 -2.77
C ILE A 16 13.57 -23.67 -4.29
N SER A 17 12.40 -23.83 -4.88
CA SER A 17 12.27 -23.78 -6.34
C SER A 17 12.45 -22.33 -6.76
N GLU A 18 13.42 -22.08 -7.62
CA GLU A 18 13.74 -20.75 -8.13
C GLU A 18 12.58 -20.26 -9.01
N VAL A 19 11.68 -19.45 -8.44
CA VAL A 19 10.59 -18.81 -9.16
C VAL A 19 11.17 -17.64 -9.94
N HIS A 20 11.28 -17.82 -11.26
CA HIS A 20 11.63 -16.74 -12.17
C HIS A 20 10.41 -15.82 -12.34
N ALA A 21 10.32 -14.78 -11.51
CA ALA A 21 9.42 -13.66 -11.80
C ALA A 21 10.06 -12.83 -12.92
N GLU A 22 9.55 -12.96 -14.13
CA GLU A 22 10.00 -12.21 -15.30
C GLU A 22 9.60 -10.73 -15.13
N ALA A 23 10.48 -9.95 -14.50
CA ALA A 23 10.44 -8.50 -14.49
C ALA A 23 11.27 -7.98 -15.68
N PRO A 24 10.80 -6.98 -16.45
CA PRO A 24 11.59 -6.44 -17.55
C PRO A 24 12.90 -5.83 -17.00
N PRO A 25 14.04 -6.06 -17.67
CA PRO A 25 15.35 -5.68 -17.13
C PRO A 25 15.46 -4.16 -16.99
N ALA A 26 15.81 -3.73 -15.78
CA ALA A 26 16.28 -2.37 -15.50
C ALA A 26 17.61 -2.16 -16.22
N GLU A 27 17.65 -1.21 -17.16
CA GLU A 27 18.86 -0.81 -17.87
C GLU A 27 19.90 -0.21 -16.90
N GLU A 28 21.04 -0.90 -16.77
CA GLU A 28 22.28 -0.35 -16.23
C GLU A 28 22.77 0.80 -17.12
N LYS A 29 22.86 2.02 -16.58
CA LYS A 29 23.55 3.15 -17.21
C LYS A 29 24.99 3.23 -16.71
N GLU A 30 25.94 2.95 -17.59
CA GLU A 30 27.30 3.50 -17.53
C GLU A 30 27.56 4.43 -18.74
N PRO A 31 28.51 5.39 -18.62
CA PRO A 31 28.40 6.70 -19.24
C PRO A 31 29.10 6.78 -20.62
N GLN A 32 28.53 7.55 -21.54
CA GLN A 32 29.27 8.03 -22.72
C GLN A 32 29.11 9.54 -22.88
N THR A 33 30.24 10.21 -22.69
CA THR A 33 30.55 11.59 -23.07
C THR A 33 30.46 11.73 -24.59
N GLN A 34 29.75 12.76 -25.08
CA GLN A 34 30.21 13.57 -26.21
C GLN A 34 29.44 14.90 -26.30
N GLU A 35 30.24 15.94 -26.32
CA GLU A 35 30.01 17.37 -26.39
C GLU A 35 29.60 17.79 -27.81
N GLN A 36 28.56 18.63 -27.95
CA GLN A 36 28.48 19.69 -28.96
C GLN A 36 27.20 20.53 -28.77
N GLU A 37 27.39 21.71 -28.18
CA GLU A 37 26.50 22.87 -28.29
C GLU A 37 26.72 23.51 -29.68
N GLU A 38 25.64 23.82 -30.40
CA GLU A 38 25.64 24.84 -31.45
C GLU A 38 24.55 25.89 -31.16
N PRO A 39 24.74 27.15 -31.63
CA PRO A 39 24.15 28.34 -31.03
C PRO A 39 22.80 28.75 -31.63
N LYS A 40 22.12 29.61 -30.88
CA LYS A 40 20.80 30.21 -31.08
C LYS A 40 20.88 31.50 -31.92
N GLU A 41 19.93 31.68 -32.86
CA GLU A 41 19.35 32.92 -33.47
C GLU A 41 19.04 32.66 -34.98
N GLU A 42 17.98 33.13 -35.65
CA GLU A 42 16.79 33.97 -35.41
C GLU A 42 15.91 33.88 -36.71
N LYS A 43 14.57 34.09 -36.59
CA LYS A 43 13.60 34.52 -37.65
C LYS A 43 13.27 33.52 -38.79
N GLU A 44 12.04 33.36 -39.29
CA GLU A 44 10.94 34.28 -39.59
C GLU A 44 9.55 33.59 -39.56
N GLU A 45 8.49 34.39 -39.38
CA GLU A 45 7.06 34.04 -39.31
C GLU A 45 6.46 33.49 -40.62
N THR A 46 5.46 32.61 -40.53
CA THR A 46 4.31 32.51 -41.46
C THR A 46 3.12 31.80 -40.79
N GLU A 47 2.12 32.60 -40.39
CA GLU A 47 0.67 32.48 -40.63
C GLU A 47 -0.02 31.08 -40.68
N GLU A 48 -0.89 30.77 -39.70
CA GLU A 48 -2.34 30.48 -39.88
C GLU A 48 -3.08 30.24 -38.54
N GLU A 49 -4.41 30.43 -38.58
CA GLU A 49 -5.38 30.72 -37.53
C GLU A 49 -5.93 29.49 -36.72
N PRO A 50 -6.88 29.65 -35.76
CA PRO A 50 -6.93 28.89 -34.50
C PRO A 50 -7.78 27.61 -34.56
N GLU A 51 -7.27 26.52 -33.98
CA GLU A 51 -8.04 25.31 -33.75
C GLU A 51 -8.69 25.35 -32.36
N LYS A 52 -9.99 25.68 -32.37
CA LYS A 52 -10.94 25.29 -31.33
C LYS A 52 -11.10 23.77 -31.42
N GLU A 53 -10.44 23.04 -30.54
CA GLU A 53 -10.86 21.72 -30.06
C GLU A 53 -11.10 21.92 -28.57
N GLU A 54 -12.34 22.07 -28.10
CA GLU A 54 -13.20 20.93 -27.73
C GLU A 54 -12.36 19.77 -27.15
N ALA A 55 -11.56 20.06 -26.13
CA ALA A 55 -11.18 19.06 -25.16
C ALA A 55 -12.45 18.71 -24.37
N GLU A 56 -13.12 17.66 -24.82
CA GLU A 56 -14.09 16.87 -24.09
C GLU A 56 -13.72 16.86 -22.60
N GLU A 57 -14.57 17.46 -21.76
CA GLU A 57 -14.66 17.07 -20.36
C GLU A 57 -15.05 15.59 -20.37
N GLU A 58 -14.06 14.70 -20.32
CA GLU A 58 -14.26 13.34 -19.84
C GLU A 58 -14.84 13.46 -18.43
N GLU A 59 -16.17 13.34 -18.32
CA GLU A 59 -16.83 13.00 -17.07
C GLU A 59 -16.25 11.64 -16.64
N GLU A 60 -15.18 11.66 -15.84
CA GLU A 60 -14.78 10.51 -15.03
C GLU A 60 -16.01 10.11 -14.21
N GLU A 61 -16.72 9.07 -14.65
CA GLU A 61 -17.76 8.41 -13.86
C GLU A 61 -17.14 8.03 -12.51
N GLU A 62 -17.48 8.74 -11.43
CA GLU A 62 -17.04 8.39 -10.07
C GLU A 62 -17.42 6.93 -9.79
N GLU A 63 -16.42 6.05 -9.76
CA GLU A 63 -16.62 4.67 -9.37
C GLU A 63 -17.27 4.62 -7.96
N PRO A 64 -18.23 3.71 -7.73
CA PRO A 64 -18.86 3.58 -6.42
C PRO A 64 -17.82 3.21 -5.36
N GLN A 65 -17.60 4.10 -4.38
CA GLN A 65 -16.66 3.86 -3.27
C GLN A 65 -17.08 2.65 -2.42
N ASP A 66 -16.09 1.87 -1.96
CA ASP A 66 -16.33 0.77 -1.00
C ASP A 66 -16.89 1.33 0.32
N PRO A 67 -18.06 0.90 0.78
CA PRO A 67 -18.62 1.36 2.06
C PRO A 67 -17.90 0.77 3.29
N ALA A 68 -17.09 -0.29 3.14
CA ALA A 68 -16.49 -1.00 4.27
C ALA A 68 -15.51 -0.15 5.11
N PRO A 69 -14.59 0.66 4.54
CA PRO A 69 -13.66 1.46 5.31
C PRO A 69 -14.37 2.48 6.21
N ALA A 70 -15.31 3.24 5.66
CA ALA A 70 -16.06 4.25 6.40
C ALA A 70 -16.88 3.64 7.55
N ILE A 71 -17.54 2.50 7.30
CA ILE A 71 -18.32 1.79 8.34
C ILE A 71 -17.40 1.22 9.43
N THR A 72 -16.25 0.67 9.05
CA THR A 72 -15.28 0.10 9.99
C THR A 72 -14.69 1.17 10.89
N GLU A 73 -14.37 2.34 10.34
CA GLU A 73 -13.88 3.50 11.10
C GLU A 73 -14.94 4.06 12.06
N GLU A 74 -16.19 4.20 11.60
CA GLU A 74 -17.31 4.59 12.49
C GLU A 74 -17.45 3.61 13.66
N CYS A 75 -17.38 2.31 13.39
CA CYS A 75 -17.46 1.27 14.40
C CYS A 75 -16.25 1.28 15.36
N ALA A 76 -15.03 1.52 14.87
CA ALA A 76 -13.83 1.64 15.70
C ALA A 76 -13.89 2.86 16.64
N ASN A 77 -14.53 3.95 16.20
CA ASN A 77 -14.73 5.17 16.98
C ASN A 77 -16.00 5.15 17.85
N SER A 78 -16.78 4.06 17.81
CA SER A 78 -17.98 3.89 18.63
C SER A 78 -17.66 3.84 20.12
N LYS A 79 -18.64 4.14 20.97
CA LYS A 79 -18.44 4.17 22.43
C LYS A 79 -17.90 2.87 23.00
N GLU A 80 -18.31 1.74 22.45
CA GLU A 80 -17.89 0.40 22.89
C GLU A 80 -16.46 0.06 22.45
N CYS A 81 -16.05 0.47 21.24
CA CYS A 81 -14.73 0.13 20.70
C CYS A 81 -13.65 1.18 20.96
N ARG A 82 -14.04 2.42 21.28
CA ARG A 82 -13.11 3.53 21.53
C ARG A 82 -12.06 3.25 22.61
N PRO A 83 -12.35 2.54 23.73
CA PRO A 83 -11.32 2.19 24.71
C PRO A 83 -10.22 1.31 24.13
N TYR A 84 -10.56 0.33 23.31
CA TYR A 84 -9.56 -0.52 22.63
C TYR A 84 -8.75 0.30 21.63
N LYS A 85 -9.41 1.20 20.89
CA LYS A 85 -8.74 2.10 19.96
C LYS A 85 -7.74 3.01 20.66
N HIS A 86 -8.11 3.55 21.83
CA HIS A 86 -7.20 4.35 22.65
C HIS A 86 -5.93 3.57 23.01
N HIS A 87 -6.05 2.32 23.48
CA HIS A 87 -4.87 1.50 23.80
C HIS A 87 -4.01 1.19 22.58
N TYR A 88 -4.63 0.94 21.42
CA TYR A 88 -3.90 0.78 20.18
C TYR A 88 -3.13 2.05 19.79
N ASP A 89 -3.78 3.22 19.86
CA ASP A 89 -3.14 4.50 19.55
C ASP A 89 -1.96 4.79 20.51
N GLU A 90 -2.13 4.52 21.82
CA GLU A 90 -1.05 4.60 22.81
C GLU A 90 0.11 3.64 22.52
N CYS A 91 -0.19 2.41 22.05
CA CYS A 91 0.85 1.48 21.63
C CYS A 91 1.61 2.01 20.41
N VAL A 92 0.89 2.50 19.39
CA VAL A 92 1.50 3.04 18.17
C VAL A 92 2.41 4.22 18.49
N GLU A 93 2.00 5.14 19.37
CA GLU A 93 2.84 6.24 19.82
C GLU A 93 4.12 5.74 20.48
N ARG A 94 4.03 4.75 21.36
CA ARG A 94 5.19 4.16 22.05
C ARG A 94 6.14 3.45 21.09
N VAL A 95 5.62 2.61 20.20
CA VAL A 95 6.42 1.86 19.22
C VAL A 95 7.07 2.80 18.21
N THR A 96 6.36 3.82 17.75
CA THR A 96 6.90 4.84 16.83
C THR A 96 8.01 5.66 17.49
N ALA A 97 7.83 6.04 18.76
CA ALA A 97 8.86 6.72 19.52
C ALA A 97 10.12 5.84 19.66
N ALA A 98 9.95 4.57 20.05
CA ALA A 98 11.06 3.62 20.18
C ALA A 98 11.78 3.35 18.83
N ALA A 99 11.05 3.34 17.72
CA ALA A 99 11.62 3.14 16.37
C ALA A 99 12.40 4.35 15.85
N SER A 100 12.14 5.54 16.40
CA SER A 100 12.79 6.80 15.99
C SER A 100 14.13 7.03 16.69
N GLU A 101 14.47 6.21 17.70
CA GLU A 101 15.74 6.27 18.41
C GLU A 101 16.86 5.62 17.59
N GLU A 102 17.89 6.39 17.23
CA GLU A 102 19.01 5.96 16.36
C GLU A 102 19.78 4.74 16.90
N ASN A 103 19.71 4.51 18.21
CA ASN A 103 20.36 3.39 18.91
C ASN A 103 19.36 2.57 19.74
N ALA A 104 18.16 2.34 19.21
CA ALA A 104 17.17 1.46 19.84
C ALA A 104 17.76 0.05 20.04
N THR A 105 18.12 -0.27 21.29
CA THR A 105 18.78 -1.53 21.69
C THR A 105 17.86 -2.45 22.50
N GLY A 106 16.58 -2.10 22.61
CA GLY A 106 15.55 -2.89 23.28
C GLY A 106 14.85 -3.91 22.38
N PRO A 107 14.04 -4.82 22.96
CA PRO A 107 13.16 -5.69 22.19
C PRO A 107 12.18 -4.85 21.35
N LYS A 108 11.90 -5.31 20.12
CA LYS A 108 10.93 -4.66 19.24
C LYS A 108 9.52 -5.05 19.71
N GLU A 109 8.86 -4.11 20.38
CA GLU A 109 7.43 -4.20 20.67
C GLU A 109 6.62 -4.01 19.37
N ASP A 110 5.50 -4.71 19.26
CA ASP A 110 4.50 -4.53 18.20
C ASP A 110 3.12 -4.32 18.84
N CYS A 111 2.18 -3.77 18.06
CA CYS A 111 0.82 -3.44 18.52
C CYS A 111 -0.23 -4.42 18.01
N VAL A 112 0.15 -5.66 17.69
CA VAL A 112 -0.75 -6.63 17.07
C VAL A 112 -1.86 -7.03 18.04
N GLU A 113 -1.56 -7.15 19.33
CA GLU A 113 -2.58 -7.48 20.35
C GLU A 113 -3.66 -6.38 20.44
N GLU A 114 -3.26 -5.12 20.60
CA GLU A 114 -4.17 -3.99 20.68
C GLU A 114 -4.93 -3.80 19.36
N PHE A 115 -4.28 -4.01 18.23
CA PHE A 115 -4.93 -4.00 16.91
C PHE A 115 -6.03 -5.06 16.83
N PHE A 116 -5.77 -6.27 17.33
CA PHE A 116 -6.76 -7.36 17.33
C PHE A 116 -7.94 -7.07 18.24
N HIS A 117 -7.74 -6.37 19.37
CA HIS A 117 -8.84 -5.91 20.21
C HIS A 117 -9.72 -4.88 19.48
N VAL A 118 -9.13 -3.90 18.79
CA VAL A 118 -9.87 -2.93 17.97
C VAL A 118 -10.61 -3.64 16.84
N LEU A 119 -9.92 -4.49 16.09
CA LEU A 119 -10.48 -5.21 14.94
C LEU A 119 -11.63 -6.11 15.37
N HIS A 120 -11.47 -6.89 16.44
CA HIS A 120 -12.50 -7.78 16.95
C HIS A 120 -13.77 -7.01 17.34
N CYS A 121 -13.62 -5.88 18.04
CA CYS A 121 -14.75 -5.04 18.41
C CYS A 121 -15.40 -4.39 17.17
N ALA A 122 -14.60 -3.75 16.32
CA ALA A 122 -15.09 -3.01 15.16
C ALA A 122 -15.76 -3.92 14.13
N THR A 123 -15.23 -5.11 13.88
CA THR A 123 -15.81 -6.07 12.92
C THR A 123 -17.15 -6.63 13.39
N THR A 124 -17.31 -6.86 14.70
CA THR A 124 -18.60 -7.27 15.27
C THR A 124 -19.69 -6.21 15.02
N CYS A 125 -19.32 -4.93 15.05
CA CYS A 125 -20.20 -3.80 14.72
C CYS A 125 -20.39 -3.61 13.20
N ALA A 126 -19.32 -3.74 12.41
CA ALA A 126 -19.29 -3.37 11.01
C ALA A 126 -19.89 -4.44 10.09
N ALA A 127 -19.68 -5.73 10.38
CA ALA A 127 -20.14 -6.83 9.54
C ALA A 127 -21.62 -6.72 9.13
N PRO A 128 -22.61 -6.61 10.05
CA PRO A 128 -24.00 -6.52 9.64
C PRO A 128 -24.33 -5.25 8.83
N LYS A 129 -23.61 -4.15 9.05
CA LYS A 129 -23.79 -2.88 8.33
C LYS A 129 -23.23 -2.94 6.91
N ILE A 130 -22.06 -3.56 6.73
CA ILE A 130 -21.41 -3.72 5.43
C ILE A 130 -22.26 -4.61 4.52
N PHE A 131 -22.66 -5.79 4.99
CA PHE A 131 -23.46 -6.72 4.19
C PHE A 131 -24.85 -6.17 3.83
N ALA A 132 -25.38 -5.20 4.58
CA ALA A 132 -26.63 -4.52 4.22
C ALA A 132 -26.47 -3.49 3.08
N LYS A 133 -25.24 -3.09 2.74
CA LYS A 133 -24.92 -2.12 1.67
C LYS A 133 -24.51 -2.78 0.36
N LEU A 134 -24.07 -4.02 0.41
CA LEU A 134 -23.68 -4.80 -0.76
C LEU A 134 -24.93 -5.37 -1.46
N LYS A 135 -24.92 -5.41 -2.80
CA LYS A 135 -26.00 -5.95 -3.66
C LYS A 135 -25.55 -7.23 -4.34
#